data_AF-A0A7G3AGS0-F1
#
_entry.id   AF-A0A7G3AGS0-F1
#
_cell.length_a   1.000
_cell.length_b   1.000
_cell.length_c   1.000
_cell.angle_alpha   90.00
_cell.angle_beta   90.00
_cell.angle_gamma   90.00
#
_symmetry.space_group_name_H-M   'P 1'
#
loop_
_entity.id
_entity.type
_entity.pdbx_description
1 polymer ?
#
loop_
_entity_poly.entity_id
_entity_poly.type
_entity_poly.pdbx_seq_one_letter_code
_entity_poly.pdbx_strand_id
1 'polypeptide(L)'
;MVNVECYCCLQLDRSIRSEIYEKLVRVFWLFHMAKYIELLDTMFIIFKKKEQNLSFLHIYHHSTIVFFAWINVKWFPTGDTYAATVLNSGVHVLMYSYYCLALLNFKIAKYIWLKKSITILQLIQFSCGVVFLTYDIMTNCNYHRKWLNYAHLFYLITFLILFNDRIKGWPMVDSVWHVFAAIIAYNLIVYHGVEFMKNRKPFKLKGLILFYNISVLLLNAYTVTETILCITSLKYNFFCNENTRNSRDPIELRLARAFWLFYLAKYIELMDTMFTVVKKNEKNLSFLHIYHHSSILFFIWIHVKWFPTGNSYLLMILNSGGHVIMYTYYTQCLLGPKFAKYLWWKKYITILQIIQFYVGVSFCIIGIIGNCNFYPKWYIFVQLAYVLSFLILFNDGHTLLPAVGAICDKWHRKAAKKVAFSFSDGTGAVSSFFTRT
;
A
#
# COMPACT_ATOMS: atom_id res chain seq x y z
N MET A 1 -13.66 59.87 1.92
CA MET A 1 -12.75 58.72 2.09
C MET A 1 -13.59 57.59 2.67
N VAL A 2 -13.81 56.53 1.91
CA VAL A 2 -14.54 55.34 2.38
C VAL A 2 -13.60 54.63 3.35
N ASN A 3 -13.91 54.64 4.64
CA ASN A 3 -13.17 53.87 5.63
C ASN A 3 -13.32 52.39 5.28
N VAL A 4 -12.22 51.78 4.86
CA VAL A 4 -12.06 50.33 4.71
C VAL A 4 -11.91 49.77 6.13
N GLU A 5 -13.00 49.73 6.89
CA GLU A 5 -13.05 48.96 8.13
C GLU A 5 -13.07 47.46 7.77
N CYS A 6 -12.12 46.72 8.37
CA CYS A 6 -11.78 45.32 8.14
C CYS A 6 -12.95 44.39 7.75
N TYR A 7 -12.79 43.66 6.63
CA TYR A 7 -13.58 42.47 6.26
C TYR A 7 -13.42 41.26 7.20
N CYS A 8 -12.86 41.46 8.40
CA CYS A 8 -12.58 40.39 9.36
C CYS A 8 -13.50 40.55 10.55
N CYS A 9 -14.15 39.44 10.93
CA CYS A 9 -15.02 39.34 12.09
C CYS A 9 -16.42 39.93 11.89
N LEU A 10 -16.97 39.73 10.69
CA LEU A 10 -18.34 40.07 10.39
C LEU A 10 -19.26 39.00 10.99
N GLN A 11 -19.82 39.26 12.18
CA GLN A 11 -20.93 38.49 12.70
C GLN A 11 -22.21 39.32 12.56
N LEU A 12 -23.08 38.92 11.62
CA LEU A 12 -24.45 39.45 11.59
C LEU A 12 -25.20 38.89 12.81
N ASP A 13 -25.66 39.77 13.68
CA ASP A 13 -26.41 39.40 14.87
C ASP A 13 -27.75 38.74 14.47
N ARG A 14 -28.05 37.58 15.08
CA ARG A 14 -29.31 36.86 14.89
C ARG A 14 -30.52 37.66 15.38
N SER A 15 -30.30 38.63 16.27
CA SER A 15 -31.34 39.50 16.81
C SER A 15 -31.90 40.48 15.76
N ILE A 16 -31.08 40.84 14.77
CA ILE A 16 -31.44 41.76 13.69
C ILE A 16 -31.90 40.91 12.49
N ARG A 17 -33.15 40.44 12.53
CA ARG A 17 -33.80 39.74 11.40
C ARG A 17 -34.09 40.73 10.26
N SER A 18 -33.03 41.19 9.60
CA SER A 18 -33.11 42.02 8.39
C SER A 18 -33.41 41.15 7.16
N GLU A 19 -34.01 41.73 6.13
CA GLU A 19 -34.25 41.05 4.85
C GLU A 19 -32.94 40.52 4.23
N ILE A 20 -31.83 41.22 4.45
CA ILE A 20 -30.48 40.84 3.99
C ILE A 20 -30.00 39.58 4.72
N TYR A 21 -30.23 39.49 6.02
CA TYR A 21 -29.90 38.30 6.82
C TYR A 21 -30.61 37.06 6.28
N GLU A 22 -31.92 37.15 6.03
CA GLU A 22 -32.70 36.02 5.50
C GLU A 22 -32.23 35.59 4.10
N LYS A 23 -31.90 36.55 3.23
CA LYS A 23 -31.34 36.26 1.90
C LYS A 23 -30.01 35.51 2.01
N LEU A 24 -29.11 35.94 2.90
CA LEU A 24 -27.82 35.27 3.12
C LEU A 24 -28.01 33.84 3.63
N VAL A 25 -28.87 33.63 4.64
CA VAL A 25 -29.16 32.28 5.16
C VAL A 25 -29.70 31.36 4.05
N ARG A 26 -30.58 31.87 3.18
CA ARG A 26 -31.08 31.10 2.01
C ARG A 26 -29.97 30.73 1.04
N VAL A 27 -29.02 31.62 0.77
CA VAL A 27 -27.87 31.34 -0.10
C VAL A 27 -26.99 30.24 0.50
N PHE A 28 -26.70 30.29 1.80
CA PHE A 28 -25.94 29.21 2.47
C PHE A 28 -26.69 27.89 2.49
N TRP A 29 -28.01 27.91 2.66
CA TRP A 29 -28.84 26.71 2.56
C TRP A 29 -28.78 26.12 1.14
N LEU A 30 -28.86 26.95 0.10
CA LEU A 30 -28.70 26.51 -1.30
C LEU A 30 -27.30 25.94 -1.56
N PHE A 31 -26.25 26.56 -1.03
CA PHE A 31 -24.89 26.03 -1.11
C PHE A 31 -24.76 24.66 -0.44
N HIS A 32 -25.38 24.48 0.74
CA HIS A 32 -25.42 23.18 1.41
C HIS A 32 -26.17 22.13 0.57
N MET A 33 -27.31 22.49 -0.02
CA MET A 33 -28.05 21.59 -0.92
C MET A 33 -27.24 21.21 -2.16
N ALA A 34 -26.47 22.15 -2.72
CA ALA A 34 -25.58 21.87 -3.83
C ALA A 34 -24.57 20.76 -3.50
N LYS A 35 -24.04 20.69 -2.26
CA LYS A 35 -23.09 19.63 -1.86
C LYS A 35 -23.67 18.22 -1.90
N TYR A 36 -24.98 18.06 -1.69
CA TYR A 36 -25.64 16.78 -1.91
C TYR A 36 -25.75 16.42 -3.40
N ILE A 37 -26.01 17.41 -4.26
CA ILE A 37 -26.05 17.21 -5.71
C ILE A 37 -24.67 16.81 -6.23
N GLU A 38 -23.60 17.41 -5.70
CA GLU A 38 -22.21 17.05 -6.03
C GLU A 38 -21.84 15.60 -5.69
N LEU A 39 -22.60 14.89 -4.83
CA LEU A 39 -22.40 13.46 -4.59
C LEU A 39 -22.70 12.61 -5.84
N LEU A 40 -23.51 13.11 -6.77
CA LEU A 40 -23.78 12.46 -8.05
C LEU A 40 -22.51 12.28 -8.88
N ASP A 41 -21.50 13.14 -8.72
CA ASP A 41 -20.20 12.97 -9.39
C ASP A 41 -19.55 11.63 -9.01
N THR A 42 -19.66 11.26 -7.73
CA THR A 42 -19.18 9.96 -7.23
C THR A 42 -19.95 8.81 -7.89
N MET A 43 -21.28 8.93 -8.00
CA MET A 43 -22.11 7.93 -8.68
C MET A 43 -21.73 7.79 -10.16
N PHE A 44 -21.50 8.90 -10.87
CA PHE A 44 -21.09 8.87 -12.26
C PHE A 44 -19.71 8.23 -12.46
N ILE A 45 -18.76 8.44 -11.54
CA ILE A 45 -17.45 7.77 -11.58
C ILE A 45 -17.59 6.26 -11.42
N ILE A 46 -18.40 5.82 -10.45
CA ILE A 46 -18.68 4.41 -10.19
C ILE A 46 -19.37 3.76 -11.39
N PHE A 47 -20.41 4.38 -11.94
CA PHE A 47 -21.12 3.85 -13.12
C PHE A 47 -20.24 3.80 -14.37
N LYS A 48 -19.31 4.75 -14.53
CA LYS A 48 -18.33 4.74 -15.63
C LYS A 48 -17.15 3.78 -15.39
N LYS A 49 -17.12 3.03 -14.28
CA LYS A 49 -16.02 2.14 -13.87
C LYS A 49 -14.64 2.81 -13.91
N LYS A 50 -14.57 4.10 -13.61
CA LYS A 50 -13.32 4.88 -13.60
C LYS A 50 -12.73 4.90 -12.19
N GLU A 51 -12.40 3.74 -11.65
CA GLU A 51 -11.93 3.58 -10.25
C GLU A 51 -10.69 4.43 -9.93
N GLN A 52 -9.82 4.65 -10.91
CA GLN A 52 -8.68 5.57 -10.82
C GLN A 52 -9.04 7.03 -10.46
N ASN A 53 -10.28 7.46 -10.72
CA ASN A 53 -10.77 8.80 -10.37
C ASN A 53 -11.44 8.84 -8.99
N LEU A 54 -11.78 7.69 -8.40
CA LEU A 54 -12.40 7.57 -7.08
C LEU A 54 -11.31 7.52 -5.98
N SER A 55 -10.59 8.62 -5.84
CA SER A 55 -9.51 8.72 -4.85
C SER A 55 -10.04 8.86 -3.42
N PHE A 56 -9.22 8.49 -2.42
CA PHE A 56 -9.54 8.80 -1.01
C PHE A 56 -9.76 10.30 -0.80
N LEU A 57 -9.03 11.17 -1.51
CA LEU A 57 -9.24 12.61 -1.46
C LEU A 57 -10.67 13.00 -1.86
N HIS A 58 -11.15 12.42 -2.95
CA HIS A 58 -12.51 12.65 -3.46
C HIS A 58 -13.54 12.23 -2.40
N ILE A 59 -13.43 11.01 -1.88
CA ILE A 59 -14.36 10.49 -0.87
C ILE A 59 -14.29 11.31 0.43
N TYR A 60 -13.08 11.60 0.92
CA TYR A 60 -12.85 12.40 2.11
C TYR A 60 -13.48 13.79 1.96
N HIS A 61 -13.24 14.48 0.83
CA HIS A 61 -13.83 15.78 0.55
C HIS A 61 -15.36 15.73 0.53
N HIS A 62 -15.95 14.90 -0.34
CA HIS A 62 -17.39 14.87 -0.56
C HIS A 62 -18.18 14.37 0.66
N SER A 63 -17.60 13.50 1.49
CA SER A 63 -18.22 13.07 2.75
C SER A 63 -18.16 14.13 3.85
N THR A 64 -17.01 14.80 4.00
CA THR A 64 -16.80 15.78 5.09
C THR A 64 -17.42 17.13 4.78
N ILE A 65 -17.40 17.60 3.52
CA ILE A 65 -17.92 18.93 3.15
C ILE A 65 -19.43 19.04 3.35
N VAL A 66 -20.17 17.94 3.15
CA VAL A 66 -21.62 17.89 3.42
C VAL A 66 -21.90 18.11 4.91
N PHE A 67 -21.11 17.47 5.77
CA PHE A 67 -21.20 17.62 7.22
C PHE A 67 -20.82 19.03 7.69
N PHE A 68 -19.70 19.58 7.20
CA PHE A 68 -19.29 20.95 7.52
C PHE A 68 -20.27 22.00 6.99
N ALA A 69 -20.85 21.81 5.79
CA ALA A 69 -21.88 22.70 5.26
C ALA A 69 -23.15 22.70 6.12
N TRP A 70 -23.56 21.53 6.65
CA TRP A 70 -24.68 21.45 7.58
C TRP A 70 -24.40 22.20 8.89
N ILE A 71 -23.21 22.02 9.47
CA ILE A 71 -22.77 22.74 10.66
C ILE A 71 -22.81 24.25 10.42
N ASN A 72 -22.31 24.72 9.27
CA ASN A 72 -22.29 26.13 8.93
C ASN A 72 -23.71 26.70 8.79
N VAL A 73 -24.63 26.05 8.08
CA VAL A 73 -26.03 26.52 8.00
C VAL A 73 -26.71 26.52 9.38
N LYS A 74 -26.46 25.51 10.22
CA LYS A 74 -27.12 25.37 11.53
C LYS A 74 -26.61 26.38 12.57
N TRP A 75 -25.31 26.62 12.57
CA TRP A 75 -24.64 27.36 13.66
C TRP A 75 -24.11 28.72 13.22
N PHE A 76 -23.66 28.89 11.97
CA PHE A 76 -23.10 30.13 11.42
C PHE A 76 -23.59 30.44 10.00
N PRO A 77 -24.90 30.70 9.80
CA PRO A 77 -25.46 30.94 8.48
C PRO A 77 -25.07 32.31 7.87
N THR A 78 -24.12 33.03 8.47
CA THR A 78 -23.73 34.39 8.10
C THR A 78 -22.29 34.70 8.51
N GLY A 79 -21.69 35.72 7.88
CA GLY A 79 -20.41 36.30 8.27
C GLY A 79 -19.24 35.88 7.40
N ASP A 80 -18.07 35.75 8.01
CA ASP A 80 -16.78 35.40 7.40
C ASP A 80 -16.79 34.10 6.56
N THR A 81 -17.74 33.19 6.83
CA THR A 81 -18.00 31.98 6.02
C THR A 81 -18.47 32.29 4.59
N TYR A 82 -18.93 33.51 4.32
CA TYR A 82 -19.40 33.95 3.00
C TYR A 82 -18.26 34.00 2.00
N ALA A 83 -17.09 34.52 2.40
CA ALA A 83 -15.92 34.62 1.53
C ALA A 83 -15.49 33.23 1.01
N ALA A 84 -15.47 32.22 1.89
CA ALA A 84 -15.15 30.85 1.52
C ALA A 84 -16.18 30.25 0.54
N THR A 85 -17.46 30.55 0.75
CA THR A 85 -18.58 30.07 -0.08
C THR A 85 -18.53 30.67 -1.49
N VAL A 86 -18.27 31.97 -1.60
CA VAL A 86 -18.13 32.67 -2.87
C VAL A 86 -16.91 32.17 -3.64
N LEU A 87 -15.75 32.05 -2.97
CA LEU A 87 -14.54 31.53 -3.59
C LEU A 87 -14.71 30.09 -4.10
N ASN A 88 -15.33 29.22 -3.28
CA ASN A 88 -15.61 27.84 -3.69
C ASN A 88 -16.55 27.80 -4.90
N SER A 89 -17.62 28.58 -4.88
CA SER A 89 -18.60 28.63 -5.96
C SER A 89 -17.97 29.13 -7.26
N GLY A 90 -17.11 30.15 -7.20
CA GLY A 90 -16.38 30.66 -8.35
C GLY A 90 -15.46 29.60 -8.97
N VAL A 91 -14.70 28.87 -8.15
CA VAL A 91 -13.85 27.77 -8.64
C VAL A 91 -14.67 26.60 -9.17
N HIS A 92 -15.82 26.29 -8.54
CA HIS A 92 -16.73 25.24 -9.00
C HIS A 92 -17.32 25.56 -10.38
N VAL A 93 -17.69 26.81 -10.66
CA VAL A 93 -18.13 27.23 -12.00
C VAL A 93 -17.07 26.89 -13.05
N LEU A 94 -15.79 27.18 -12.78
CA LEU A 94 -14.69 26.87 -13.70
C LEU A 94 -14.46 25.35 -13.85
N MET A 95 -14.49 24.62 -12.74
CA MET A 95 -14.29 23.16 -12.72
C MET A 95 -15.39 22.42 -13.48
N TYR A 96 -16.66 22.72 -13.21
CA TYR A 96 -17.79 22.07 -13.89
C TYR A 96 -17.91 22.50 -15.35
N SER A 97 -17.56 23.74 -15.68
CA SER A 97 -17.44 24.17 -17.09
C SER A 97 -16.42 23.31 -17.84
N TYR A 98 -15.25 23.04 -17.23
CA TYR A 98 -14.26 22.14 -17.80
C TYR A 98 -14.80 20.70 -17.95
N TYR A 99 -15.49 20.15 -16.95
CA TYR A 99 -16.10 18.82 -17.07
C TYR A 99 -17.16 18.74 -18.16
N CYS A 100 -17.98 19.77 -18.32
CA CYS A 100 -18.96 19.85 -19.40
C CYS A 100 -18.28 19.88 -20.77
N LEU A 101 -17.26 20.74 -20.96
CA LEU A 101 -16.48 20.80 -22.20
C LEU A 101 -15.76 19.49 -22.51
N ALA A 102 -15.28 18.77 -21.48
CA ALA A 102 -14.66 17.47 -21.63
C ALA A 102 -15.66 16.36 -22.02
N LEU A 103 -16.93 16.48 -21.64
CA LEU A 103 -18.00 15.56 -22.06
C LEU A 103 -18.46 15.83 -23.49
N LEU A 104 -18.44 17.09 -23.94
CA LEU A 104 -18.82 17.50 -25.30
C LEU A 104 -17.76 17.21 -26.37
N ASN A 105 -16.69 16.47 -26.03
CA ASN A 105 -15.61 16.08 -26.95
C ASN A 105 -14.93 17.23 -27.72
N PHE A 106 -15.03 18.46 -27.22
CA PHE A 106 -14.24 19.56 -27.78
C PHE A 106 -12.74 19.24 -27.64
N LYS A 107 -11.94 19.57 -28.66
CA LYS A 107 -10.46 19.47 -28.65
C LYS A 107 -9.80 20.18 -27.45
N ILE A 108 -10.58 20.96 -26.69
CA ILE A 108 -10.20 21.65 -25.47
C ILE A 108 -9.67 20.68 -24.38
N ALA A 109 -10.22 19.46 -24.28
CA ALA A 109 -9.75 18.45 -23.33
C ALA A 109 -8.30 17.99 -23.58
N LYS A 110 -7.72 18.33 -24.75
CA LYS A 110 -6.32 18.07 -25.11
C LYS A 110 -5.35 19.07 -24.46
N TYR A 111 -5.82 20.25 -24.05
CA TYR A 111 -4.95 21.26 -23.43
C TYR A 111 -4.72 20.94 -21.95
N ILE A 112 -3.62 20.23 -21.70
CA ILE A 112 -3.16 19.85 -20.36
C ILE A 112 -2.93 21.09 -19.46
N TRP A 113 -2.61 22.26 -20.03
CA TRP A 113 -2.42 23.48 -19.25
C TRP A 113 -3.69 23.89 -18.49
N LEU A 114 -4.87 23.77 -19.11
CA LEU A 114 -6.12 24.28 -18.54
C LEU A 114 -6.51 23.47 -17.30
N LYS A 115 -6.36 22.14 -17.38
CA LYS A 115 -6.51 21.24 -16.24
C LYS A 115 -5.56 21.63 -15.10
N LYS A 116 -4.28 21.90 -15.41
CA LYS A 116 -3.29 22.33 -14.40
C LYS A 116 -3.64 23.67 -13.78
N SER A 117 -4.12 24.64 -14.56
CA SER A 117 -4.55 25.95 -14.08
C SER A 117 -5.72 25.84 -13.10
N ILE A 118 -6.73 25.02 -13.41
CA ILE A 118 -7.87 24.78 -12.50
C ILE A 118 -7.39 24.15 -11.19
N THR A 119 -6.48 23.17 -11.25
CA THR A 119 -5.90 22.55 -10.05
C THR A 119 -5.07 23.54 -9.20
N ILE A 120 -4.34 24.45 -9.84
CA ILE A 120 -3.61 25.53 -9.15
C ILE A 120 -4.59 26.50 -8.49
N LEU A 121 -5.67 26.90 -9.18
CA LEU A 121 -6.72 27.75 -8.61
C LEU A 121 -7.39 27.11 -7.40
N GLN A 122 -7.68 25.80 -7.45
CA GLN A 122 -8.19 25.04 -6.30
C GLN A 122 -7.20 25.09 -5.12
N LEU A 123 -5.90 24.89 -5.37
CA LEU A 123 -4.89 24.93 -4.32
C LEU A 123 -4.73 26.33 -3.70
N ILE A 124 -4.80 27.38 -4.52
CA ILE A 124 -4.79 28.78 -4.07
C ILE A 124 -6.02 29.04 -3.19
N GLN A 125 -7.21 28.62 -3.61
CA GLN A 125 -8.45 28.78 -2.84
C GLN A 125 -8.31 28.20 -1.42
N PHE A 126 -7.82 26.96 -1.29
CA PHE A 126 -7.65 26.33 0.03
C PHE A 126 -6.54 26.98 0.86
N SER A 127 -5.44 27.42 0.22
CA SER A 127 -4.35 28.11 0.91
C SER A 127 -4.79 29.47 1.44
N CYS A 128 -5.55 30.24 0.65
CA CYS A 128 -6.18 31.47 1.10
C CYS A 128 -7.15 31.22 2.28
N GLY A 129 -7.92 30.14 2.23
CA GLY A 129 -8.82 29.75 3.33
C GLY A 129 -8.08 29.46 4.65
N VAL A 130 -6.90 28.83 4.60
CA VAL A 130 -6.06 28.60 5.79
C VAL A 130 -5.52 29.91 6.35
N VAL A 131 -5.01 30.80 5.49
CA VAL A 131 -4.49 32.11 5.93
C VAL A 131 -5.60 32.93 6.60
N PHE A 132 -6.78 32.96 5.98
CA PHE A 132 -7.95 33.68 6.49
C PHE A 132 -8.42 33.14 7.85
N LEU A 133 -8.61 31.82 7.99
CA LEU A 133 -9.01 31.21 9.26
C LEU A 133 -7.94 31.36 10.37
N THR A 134 -6.66 31.33 10.01
CA THR A 134 -5.57 31.56 10.97
C THR A 134 -5.59 33.00 11.47
N TYR A 135 -5.81 33.95 10.58
CA TYR A 135 -5.96 35.36 10.93
C TYR A 135 -7.16 35.58 11.87
N ASP A 136 -8.33 35.00 11.56
CA ASP A 136 -9.53 35.10 12.42
C ASP A 136 -9.33 34.52 13.83
N ILE A 137 -8.52 33.46 13.94
CA ILE A 137 -8.16 32.87 15.24
C ILE A 137 -7.19 33.78 16.00
N MET A 138 -6.22 34.38 15.31
CA MET A 138 -5.20 35.26 15.91
C MET A 138 -5.78 36.60 16.38
N THR A 139 -6.76 37.15 15.67
CA THR A 139 -7.45 38.40 16.04
C THR A 139 -8.47 38.21 17.18
N ASN A 140 -8.62 36.97 17.65
CA ASN A 140 -9.38 36.58 18.84
C ASN A 140 -10.84 37.08 18.84
N CYS A 141 -11.45 37.10 17.65
CA CYS A 141 -12.78 37.61 17.46
C CYS A 141 -13.84 36.86 18.27
N ASN A 142 -14.89 37.60 18.67
CA ASN A 142 -15.84 37.20 19.68
C ASN A 142 -16.91 36.22 19.14
N TYR A 143 -16.45 35.16 18.48
CA TYR A 143 -17.31 34.10 17.99
C TYR A 143 -17.84 33.27 19.15
N HIS A 144 -19.16 33.09 19.20
CA HIS A 144 -19.84 32.31 20.25
C HIS A 144 -19.34 30.85 20.35
N ARG A 145 -18.65 30.32 19.31
CA ARG A 145 -18.16 28.94 19.23
C ARG A 145 -16.77 28.84 18.54
N LYS A 146 -15.70 29.30 19.20
CA LYS A 146 -14.31 29.29 18.67
C LYS A 146 -13.80 27.90 18.23
N TRP A 147 -14.21 26.82 18.89
CA TRP A 147 -13.85 25.43 18.52
C TRP A 147 -14.16 25.04 17.07
N LEU A 148 -15.14 25.68 16.42
CA LEU A 148 -15.53 25.40 15.04
C LEU A 148 -14.54 25.98 14.03
N ASN A 149 -13.89 27.11 14.33
CA ASN A 149 -12.83 27.66 13.50
C ASN A 149 -11.58 26.76 13.54
N TYR A 150 -11.24 26.22 14.71
CA TYR A 150 -10.19 25.21 14.84
C TYR A 150 -10.51 23.92 14.08
N ALA A 151 -11.78 23.47 14.10
CA ALA A 151 -12.21 22.30 13.33
C ALA A 151 -12.11 22.53 11.81
N HIS A 152 -12.50 23.71 11.32
CA HIS A 152 -12.36 24.07 9.90
C HIS A 152 -10.89 24.24 9.48
N LEU A 153 -10.06 24.84 10.34
CA LEU A 153 -8.62 24.97 10.10
C LEU A 153 -7.96 23.58 10.02
N PHE A 154 -8.29 22.69 10.96
CA PHE A 154 -7.83 21.30 10.94
C PHE A 154 -8.26 20.57 9.66
N TYR A 155 -9.51 20.76 9.24
CA TYR A 155 -10.03 20.22 7.98
C TYR A 155 -9.25 20.71 6.76
N LEU A 156 -9.02 22.02 6.63
CA LEU A 156 -8.28 22.59 5.49
C LEU A 156 -6.80 22.17 5.47
N ILE A 157 -6.15 22.12 6.63
CA ILE A 157 -4.77 21.62 6.75
C ILE A 157 -4.71 20.15 6.37
N THR A 158 -5.63 19.33 6.87
CA THR A 158 -5.71 17.90 6.51
C THR A 158 -5.95 17.74 5.01
N PHE A 159 -6.83 18.55 4.42
CA PHE A 159 -7.10 18.52 2.98
C PHE A 159 -5.87 18.90 2.15
N LEU A 160 -5.12 19.95 2.52
CA LEU A 160 -3.89 20.38 1.85
C LEU A 160 -2.75 19.34 1.99
N ILE A 161 -2.56 18.77 3.18
CA ILE A 161 -1.59 17.69 3.43
C ILE A 161 -1.91 16.50 2.55
N LEU A 162 -3.19 16.10 2.53
CA LEU A 162 -3.64 15.05 1.66
C LEU A 162 -3.32 15.47 0.21
N PHE A 163 -3.70 16.66 -0.27
CA PHE A 163 -3.54 17.08 -1.67
C PHE A 163 -2.10 16.95 -2.22
N ASN A 164 -1.08 17.10 -1.37
CA ASN A 164 0.33 17.07 -1.76
C ASN A 164 0.95 15.65 -1.91
N ASP A 165 0.23 14.59 -1.50
CA ASP A 165 0.82 13.25 -1.38
C ASP A 165 0.72 12.47 -2.71
N ARG A 166 1.88 12.17 -3.32
CA ARG A 166 2.02 11.58 -4.67
C ARG A 166 1.58 10.12 -4.81
N ILE A 167 1.26 9.50 -3.67
CA ILE A 167 0.89 8.08 -3.53
C ILE A 167 -0.65 7.92 -3.49
N LYS A 168 -1.39 9.05 -3.52
CA LYS A 168 -2.85 9.04 -3.51
C LYS A 168 -3.46 8.31 -4.68
N GLY A 169 -4.39 7.41 -4.36
CA GLY A 169 -5.16 6.63 -5.34
C GLY A 169 -4.53 5.29 -5.72
N TRP A 170 -3.37 4.94 -5.16
CA TRP A 170 -2.86 3.57 -5.29
C TRP A 170 -3.63 2.65 -4.33
N PRO A 171 -4.19 1.53 -4.83
CA PRO A 171 -4.93 0.61 -3.98
C PRO A 171 -4.13 0.20 -2.75
N MET A 172 -4.77 0.24 -1.58
CA MET A 172 -4.22 -0.22 -0.30
C MET A 172 -2.97 0.53 0.21
N VAL A 173 -2.77 1.81 -0.14
CA VAL A 173 -1.66 2.61 0.45
C VAL A 173 -2.14 3.80 1.28
N ASP A 174 -3.30 4.36 0.96
CA ASP A 174 -3.74 5.64 1.50
C ASP A 174 -4.07 5.63 3.01
N SER A 175 -4.68 4.55 3.50
CA SER A 175 -5.00 4.36 4.92
C SER A 175 -4.06 3.33 5.58
N VAL A 176 -4.03 3.25 6.91
CA VAL A 176 -3.39 2.13 7.62
C VAL A 176 -4.41 1.06 8.01
N TRP A 177 -5.71 1.40 8.01
CA TRP A 177 -6.78 0.53 8.50
C TRP A 177 -6.94 -0.75 7.70
N HIS A 178 -6.67 -0.71 6.39
CA HIS A 178 -6.71 -1.92 5.56
C HIS A 178 -5.59 -2.92 5.92
N VAL A 179 -4.43 -2.44 6.37
CA VAL A 179 -3.34 -3.29 6.87
C VAL A 179 -3.76 -3.97 8.17
N PHE A 180 -4.29 -3.22 9.13
CA PHE A 180 -4.78 -3.80 10.38
C PHE A 180 -5.91 -4.79 10.15
N ALA A 181 -6.86 -4.46 9.27
CA ALA A 181 -7.93 -5.36 8.89
C ALA A 181 -7.38 -6.65 8.26
N ALA A 182 -6.39 -6.57 7.37
CA ALA A 182 -5.75 -7.72 6.76
C ALA A 182 -4.98 -8.58 7.78
N ILE A 183 -4.25 -7.97 8.71
CA ILE A 183 -3.55 -8.70 9.78
C ILE A 183 -4.54 -9.41 10.72
N ILE A 184 -5.62 -8.73 11.12
CA ILE A 184 -6.66 -9.32 11.97
C ILE A 184 -7.32 -10.48 11.22
N ALA A 185 -7.74 -10.26 9.98
CA ALA A 185 -8.34 -11.29 9.14
C ALA A 185 -7.40 -12.48 8.97
N TYR A 186 -6.12 -12.24 8.68
CA TYR A 186 -5.10 -13.28 8.56
C TYR A 186 -5.02 -14.15 9.84
N ASN A 187 -4.87 -13.53 11.01
CA ASN A 187 -4.76 -14.27 12.27
C ASN A 187 -6.04 -15.03 12.62
N LEU A 188 -7.22 -14.45 12.35
CA LEU A 188 -8.50 -15.14 12.52
C LEU A 188 -8.63 -16.35 11.59
N ILE A 189 -8.24 -16.22 10.31
CA ILE A 189 -8.30 -17.35 9.38
C ILE A 189 -7.28 -18.43 9.76
N VAL A 190 -6.10 -18.06 10.26
CA VAL A 190 -5.14 -19.05 10.76
C VAL A 190 -5.71 -19.80 11.95
N TYR A 191 -6.21 -19.10 12.97
CA TYR A 191 -6.76 -19.70 14.18
C TYR A 191 -7.99 -20.58 13.88
N HIS A 192 -9.03 -20.00 13.25
CA HIS A 192 -10.26 -20.73 12.95
C HIS A 192 -10.09 -21.74 11.81
N GLY A 193 -9.20 -21.48 10.85
CA GLY A 193 -8.93 -22.38 9.75
C GLY A 193 -8.25 -23.67 10.19
N VAL A 194 -7.31 -23.59 11.14
CA VAL A 194 -6.72 -24.79 11.77
C VAL A 194 -7.80 -25.58 12.51
N GLU A 195 -8.63 -24.92 13.32
CA GLU A 195 -9.73 -25.56 14.05
C GLU A 195 -10.71 -26.26 13.09
N PHE A 196 -11.13 -25.55 12.04
CA PHE A 196 -12.05 -26.05 11.02
C PHE A 196 -11.51 -27.28 10.28
N MET A 197 -10.18 -27.33 10.09
CA MET A 197 -9.52 -28.42 9.40
C MET A 197 -9.22 -29.64 10.28
N LYS A 198 -9.32 -29.55 11.62
CA LYS A 198 -9.05 -30.66 12.55
C LYS A 198 -9.82 -31.93 12.18
N ASN A 199 -11.12 -31.80 11.92
CA ASN A 199 -12.02 -32.93 11.62
C ASN A 199 -12.21 -33.20 10.12
N ARG A 200 -11.44 -32.53 9.26
CA ARG A 200 -11.54 -32.67 7.79
C ARG A 200 -10.30 -33.32 7.19
N LYS A 201 -10.47 -33.92 6.01
CA LYS A 201 -9.36 -34.43 5.19
C LYS A 201 -8.69 -33.25 4.45
N PRO A 202 -7.38 -33.31 4.19
CA PRO A 202 -6.66 -32.23 3.50
C PRO A 202 -7.16 -32.07 2.06
N PHE A 203 -7.33 -30.83 1.62
CA PHE A 203 -7.85 -30.52 0.28
C PHE A 203 -6.80 -30.80 -0.82
N LYS A 204 -7.26 -31.35 -1.95
CA LYS A 204 -6.42 -31.66 -3.13
C LYS A 204 -6.44 -30.50 -4.14
N LEU A 205 -5.78 -29.39 -3.80
CA LEU A 205 -5.78 -28.15 -4.61
C LEU A 205 -4.54 -28.00 -5.50
N LYS A 206 -4.07 -29.10 -6.11
CA LYS A 206 -2.78 -29.12 -6.81
C LYS A 206 -2.69 -28.07 -7.94
N GLY A 207 -3.71 -27.99 -8.80
CA GLY A 207 -3.73 -27.06 -9.93
C GLY A 207 -3.79 -25.60 -9.49
N LEU A 208 -4.61 -25.28 -8.49
CA LEU A 208 -4.74 -23.93 -7.94
C LEU A 208 -3.43 -23.44 -7.33
N ILE A 209 -2.76 -24.28 -6.52
CA ILE A 209 -1.47 -23.91 -5.90
C ILE A 209 -0.38 -23.77 -6.96
N LEU A 210 -0.41 -24.59 -8.02
CA LEU A 210 0.53 -24.47 -9.13
C LEU A 210 0.38 -23.13 -9.86
N PHE A 211 -0.86 -22.76 -10.21
CA PHE A 211 -1.17 -21.47 -10.85
C PHE A 211 -0.75 -20.30 -9.95
N TYR A 212 -1.08 -20.38 -8.67
CA TYR A 212 -0.69 -19.38 -7.68
C TYR A 212 0.84 -19.24 -7.57
N ASN A 213 1.60 -20.33 -7.40
CA ASN A 213 3.06 -20.27 -7.28
C ASN A 213 3.71 -19.66 -8.53
N ILE A 214 3.21 -20.00 -9.72
CA ILE A 214 3.70 -19.41 -10.98
C ILE A 214 3.34 -17.92 -11.05
N SER A 215 2.15 -17.52 -10.62
CA SER A 215 1.73 -16.11 -10.61
C SER A 215 2.60 -15.26 -9.69
N VAL A 216 2.88 -15.76 -8.47
CA VAL A 216 3.73 -15.07 -7.50
C VAL A 216 5.20 -15.06 -7.95
N LEU A 217 5.67 -16.14 -8.58
CA LEU A 217 6.98 -16.20 -9.23
C LEU A 217 7.14 -15.10 -10.29
N LEU A 218 6.19 -14.99 -11.21
CA LEU A 218 6.23 -14.00 -12.29
C LEU A 218 6.12 -12.57 -11.75
N LEU A 219 5.28 -12.34 -10.75
CA LEU A 219 5.14 -11.04 -10.11
C LEU A 219 6.46 -10.59 -9.44
N ASN A 220 7.10 -11.48 -8.66
CA ASN A 220 8.38 -11.17 -8.03
C ASN A 220 9.49 -10.98 -9.07
N ALA A 221 9.52 -11.78 -10.14
CA ALA A 221 10.48 -11.62 -11.23
C ALA A 221 10.32 -10.26 -11.93
N TYR A 222 9.07 -9.87 -12.23
CA TYR A 222 8.77 -8.57 -12.82
C TYR A 222 9.22 -7.42 -11.92
N THR A 223 8.91 -7.48 -10.61
CA THR A 223 9.36 -6.48 -9.63
C THR A 223 10.88 -6.35 -9.60
N VAL A 224 11.63 -7.45 -9.63
CA VAL A 224 13.10 -7.43 -9.69
C VAL A 224 13.58 -6.76 -10.98
N THR A 225 13.03 -7.15 -12.13
CA THR A 225 13.41 -6.57 -13.43
C THR A 225 13.14 -5.08 -13.48
N GLU A 226 11.94 -4.64 -13.09
CA GLU A 226 11.57 -3.22 -13.05
C GLU A 226 12.51 -2.42 -12.15
N THR A 227 12.85 -2.96 -10.98
CA THR A 227 13.76 -2.31 -10.04
C THR A 227 15.16 -2.16 -10.65
N ILE A 228 15.72 -3.24 -11.22
CA ILE A 228 17.05 -3.22 -11.85
C ILE A 228 17.09 -2.20 -13.01
N LEU A 229 16.05 -2.15 -13.85
CA LEU A 229 15.96 -1.19 -14.94
C LEU A 229 15.90 0.26 -14.43
N CYS A 230 15.17 0.52 -13.33
CA CYS A 230 15.08 1.86 -12.77
C CYS A 230 16.40 2.31 -12.13
N ILE A 231 17.03 1.48 -11.30
CA ILE A 231 18.27 1.86 -10.60
C ILE A 231 19.45 2.05 -11.55
N THR A 232 19.51 1.26 -12.63
CA THR A 232 20.56 1.41 -13.67
C THR A 232 20.36 2.71 -14.44
N SER A 233 19.11 3.05 -14.76
CA SER A 233 18.76 4.31 -15.43
C SER A 233 19.01 5.54 -14.55
N LEU A 234 18.75 5.43 -13.24
CA LEU A 234 19.00 6.48 -12.24
C LEU A 234 20.47 6.57 -11.82
N LYS A 235 21.33 5.63 -12.25
CA LYS A 235 22.74 5.53 -11.84
C LYS A 235 22.90 5.53 -10.31
N TYR A 236 22.03 4.79 -9.63
CA TYR A 236 22.09 4.66 -8.18
C TYR A 236 23.41 4.03 -7.74
N ASN A 237 24.04 4.61 -6.71
CA ASN A 237 25.23 4.04 -6.09
C ASN A 237 24.86 2.80 -5.27
N PHE A 238 25.79 1.87 -5.08
CA PHE A 238 25.50 0.73 -4.22
C PHE A 238 25.32 1.15 -2.76
N PHE A 239 26.15 2.09 -2.28
CA PHE A 239 26.21 2.42 -0.86
C PHE A 239 25.28 3.53 -0.43
N CYS A 240 25.05 4.56 -1.26
CA CYS A 240 24.27 5.71 -0.84
C CYS A 240 23.40 6.34 -1.93
N ASN A 241 22.08 6.25 -1.74
CA ASN A 241 21.06 6.98 -2.50
C ASN A 241 20.03 7.54 -1.55
N GLU A 242 19.79 8.84 -1.67
CA GLU A 242 18.77 9.54 -0.91
C GLU A 242 17.37 9.09 -1.33
N ASN A 243 16.44 9.08 -0.38
CA ASN A 243 15.04 8.84 -0.69
C ASN A 243 14.42 10.08 -1.33
N THR A 244 14.06 9.99 -2.60
CA THR A 244 13.52 11.10 -3.38
C THR A 244 11.99 11.11 -3.38
N ARG A 245 11.37 11.02 -2.19
CA ARG A 245 9.90 10.99 -2.01
C ARG A 245 9.15 12.13 -2.73
N ASN A 246 9.76 13.28 -2.96
CA ASN A 246 9.14 14.43 -3.64
C ASN A 246 9.57 14.60 -5.11
N SER A 247 10.56 13.84 -5.61
CA SER A 247 11.09 13.98 -6.97
C SER A 247 10.13 13.48 -8.05
N ARG A 248 9.69 14.37 -8.94
CA ARG A 248 8.76 14.07 -10.05
C ARG A 248 9.40 13.41 -11.26
N ASP A 249 10.62 12.90 -11.14
CA ASP A 249 11.29 12.17 -12.20
C ASP A 249 10.43 10.94 -12.61
N PRO A 250 10.12 10.76 -13.92
CA PRO A 250 9.40 9.60 -14.40
C PRO A 250 10.02 8.25 -14.00
N ILE A 251 11.35 8.17 -13.86
CA ILE A 251 12.05 6.93 -13.51
C ILE A 251 11.90 6.65 -12.00
N GLU A 252 11.98 7.69 -11.16
CA GLU A 252 11.69 7.56 -9.71
C GLU A 252 10.24 7.16 -9.44
N LEU A 253 9.30 7.68 -10.24
CA LEU A 253 7.90 7.26 -10.17
C LEU A 253 7.71 5.80 -10.59
N ARG A 254 8.49 5.33 -11.56
CA ARG A 254 8.50 3.91 -11.98
C ARG A 254 9.09 3.02 -10.88
N LEU A 255 10.15 3.45 -10.21
CA LEU A 255 10.72 2.76 -9.06
C LEU A 255 9.71 2.66 -7.91
N ALA A 256 9.02 3.76 -7.59
CA ALA A 256 7.95 3.76 -6.59
C ALA A 256 6.83 2.76 -6.93
N ARG A 257 6.47 2.59 -8.21
CA ARG A 257 5.50 1.58 -8.64
C ARG A 257 6.01 0.16 -8.42
N ALA A 258 7.30 -0.09 -8.62
CA ALA A 258 7.90 -1.39 -8.31
C ALA A 258 7.81 -1.70 -6.81
N PHE A 259 8.06 -0.72 -5.94
CA PHE A 259 7.84 -0.85 -4.49
C PHE A 259 6.38 -1.13 -4.12
N TRP A 260 5.43 -0.53 -4.83
CA TRP A 260 4.01 -0.85 -4.64
C TRP A 260 3.64 -2.25 -5.12
N LEU A 261 4.20 -2.73 -6.24
CA LEU A 261 4.02 -4.11 -6.69
C LEU A 261 4.63 -5.11 -5.71
N PHE A 262 5.78 -4.79 -5.13
CA PHE A 262 6.37 -5.55 -4.04
C PHE A 262 5.43 -5.62 -2.82
N TYR A 263 4.84 -4.50 -2.44
CA TYR A 263 3.84 -4.44 -1.36
C TYR A 263 2.60 -5.28 -1.65
N LEU A 264 2.07 -5.21 -2.88
CA LEU A 264 0.95 -6.02 -3.33
C LEU A 264 1.29 -7.53 -3.30
N ALA A 265 2.51 -7.90 -3.69
CA ALA A 265 2.96 -9.28 -3.61
C ALA A 265 2.84 -9.82 -2.17
N LYS A 266 3.18 -9.04 -1.14
CA LYS A 266 3.07 -9.47 0.26
C LYS A 266 1.65 -9.80 0.69
N TYR A 267 0.63 -9.12 0.15
CA TYR A 267 -0.78 -9.50 0.39
C TYR A 267 -1.12 -10.84 -0.26
N ILE A 268 -0.67 -11.06 -1.50
CA ILE A 268 -0.91 -12.31 -2.22
C ILE A 268 -0.23 -13.47 -1.49
N GLU A 269 0.98 -13.25 -0.97
CA GLU A 269 1.76 -14.24 -0.22
C GLU A 269 1.10 -14.68 1.10
N LEU A 270 0.15 -13.91 1.66
CA LEU A 270 -0.66 -14.39 2.80
C LEU A 270 -1.44 -15.67 2.46
N MET A 271 -1.72 -15.92 1.19
CA MET A 271 -2.40 -17.12 0.72
C MET A 271 -1.55 -18.39 0.95
N ASP A 272 -0.22 -18.28 1.09
CA ASP A 272 0.64 -19.42 1.43
C ASP A 272 0.23 -20.08 2.75
N THR A 273 -0.11 -19.25 3.74
CA THR A 273 -0.60 -19.73 5.03
C THR A 273 -1.94 -20.43 4.85
N MET A 274 -2.83 -19.87 4.02
CA MET A 274 -4.14 -20.46 3.74
C MET A 274 -4.00 -21.84 3.10
N PHE A 275 -3.12 -21.98 2.10
CA PHE A 275 -2.81 -23.27 1.49
C PHE A 275 -2.17 -24.26 2.47
N THR A 276 -1.37 -23.77 3.41
CA THR A 276 -0.76 -24.59 4.46
C THR A 276 -1.82 -25.14 5.42
N VAL A 277 -2.77 -24.30 5.85
CA VAL A 277 -3.89 -24.66 6.73
C VAL A 277 -4.80 -25.70 6.05
N VAL A 278 -5.28 -25.44 4.84
CA VAL A 278 -6.22 -26.36 4.14
C VAL A 278 -5.57 -27.69 3.74
N LYS A 279 -4.24 -27.77 3.69
CA LYS A 279 -3.50 -29.01 3.48
C LYS A 279 -3.11 -29.73 4.77
N LYS A 280 -3.49 -29.19 5.94
CA LYS A 280 -3.15 -29.70 7.28
C LYS A 280 -1.65 -29.89 7.45
N ASN A 281 -0.90 -28.89 6.98
CA ASN A 281 0.55 -28.95 6.98
C ASN A 281 1.14 -28.15 8.14
N GLU A 282 0.75 -28.50 9.36
CA GLU A 282 1.02 -27.75 10.59
C GLU A 282 2.52 -27.55 10.85
N LYS A 283 3.38 -28.46 10.36
CA LYS A 283 4.84 -28.32 10.44
C LYS A 283 5.39 -27.10 9.68
N ASN A 284 4.66 -26.60 8.69
CA ASN A 284 5.02 -25.37 7.97
C ASN A 284 4.40 -24.12 8.60
N LEU A 285 3.44 -24.29 9.53
CA LEU A 285 2.76 -23.18 10.21
C LEU A 285 3.50 -22.84 11.52
N SER A 286 4.80 -22.56 11.42
CA SER A 286 5.60 -22.25 12.59
C SER A 286 5.32 -20.85 13.13
N PHE A 287 5.77 -20.60 14.36
CA PHE A 287 5.75 -19.27 14.96
C PHE A 287 6.46 -18.25 14.05
N LEU A 288 7.64 -18.57 13.51
CA LEU A 288 8.37 -17.68 12.59
C LEU A 288 7.55 -17.32 11.36
N HIS A 289 6.86 -18.29 10.75
CA HIS A 289 6.00 -18.06 9.59
C HIS A 289 4.85 -17.09 9.91
N ILE A 290 4.12 -17.35 11.00
CA ILE A 290 3.00 -16.51 11.43
C ILE A 290 3.49 -15.12 11.83
N TYR A 291 4.57 -15.03 12.62
CA TYR A 291 5.19 -13.77 13.02
C TYR A 291 5.59 -12.93 11.81
N HIS A 292 6.24 -13.53 10.82
CA HIS A 292 6.64 -12.84 9.60
C HIS A 292 5.44 -12.33 8.81
N HIS A 293 4.50 -13.21 8.43
CA HIS A 293 3.38 -12.81 7.58
C HIS A 293 2.41 -11.85 8.29
N SER A 294 2.31 -11.89 9.61
CA SER A 294 1.54 -10.92 10.40
C SER A 294 2.23 -9.56 10.53
N SER A 295 3.57 -9.50 10.57
CA SER A 295 4.31 -8.25 10.80
C SER A 295 4.72 -7.54 9.50
N ILE A 296 5.08 -8.29 8.46
CA ILE A 296 5.73 -7.75 7.26
C ILE A 296 4.85 -6.71 6.56
N LEU A 297 3.53 -6.92 6.49
CA LEU A 297 2.58 -6.00 5.84
C LEU A 297 2.58 -4.60 6.45
N PHE A 298 2.72 -4.51 7.78
CA PHE A 298 2.77 -3.22 8.46
C PHE A 298 4.08 -2.47 8.14
N PHE A 299 5.21 -3.16 8.24
CA PHE A 299 6.51 -2.55 7.93
C PHE A 299 6.62 -2.14 6.46
N ILE A 300 6.14 -2.96 5.53
CA ILE A 300 6.19 -2.61 4.11
C ILE A 300 5.20 -1.49 3.75
N TRP A 301 4.08 -1.37 4.45
CA TRP A 301 3.18 -0.22 4.30
C TRP A 301 3.85 1.10 4.72
N ILE A 302 4.52 1.13 5.88
CA ILE A 302 5.29 2.32 6.32
C ILE A 302 6.32 2.68 5.24
N HIS A 303 7.00 1.65 4.71
CA HIS A 303 8.03 1.85 3.70
C HIS A 303 7.46 2.44 2.41
N VAL A 304 6.43 1.85 1.80
CA VAL A 304 5.84 2.37 0.56
C VAL A 304 5.20 3.75 0.77
N LYS A 305 4.61 4.01 1.93
CA LYS A 305 3.95 5.29 2.23
C LYS A 305 4.94 6.45 2.42
N TRP A 306 6.06 6.21 3.11
CA TRP A 306 6.99 7.28 3.53
C TRP A 306 8.33 7.25 2.79
N PHE A 307 8.74 6.10 2.26
CA PHE A 307 10.06 5.84 1.71
C PHE A 307 10.01 5.01 0.41
N PRO A 308 9.24 5.43 -0.63
CA PRO A 308 9.01 4.61 -1.83
C PRO A 308 10.20 4.52 -2.81
N THR A 309 11.37 5.05 -2.46
CA THR A 309 12.55 5.20 -3.33
C THR A 309 13.84 5.22 -2.50
N GLY A 310 15.01 5.36 -3.16
CA GLY A 310 16.31 5.40 -2.49
C GLY A 310 16.85 4.01 -2.16
N ASN A 311 17.75 3.94 -1.17
CA ASN A 311 18.59 2.77 -0.90
C ASN A 311 17.88 1.44 -0.54
N SER A 312 16.58 1.44 -0.29
CA SER A 312 15.84 0.21 0.00
C SER A 312 15.65 -0.72 -1.20
N TYR A 313 16.00 -0.28 -2.41
CA TYR A 313 15.92 -1.11 -3.61
C TYR A 313 16.70 -2.42 -3.42
N LEU A 314 17.83 -2.39 -2.70
CA LEU A 314 18.67 -3.58 -2.53
C LEU A 314 17.95 -4.66 -1.73
N LEU A 315 17.31 -4.29 -0.61
CA LEU A 315 16.54 -5.24 0.20
C LEU A 315 15.35 -5.80 -0.57
N MET A 316 14.72 -4.97 -1.40
CA MET A 316 13.63 -5.40 -2.28
C MET A 316 14.10 -6.40 -3.34
N ILE A 317 15.24 -6.14 -4.00
CA ILE A 317 15.83 -7.06 -5.00
C ILE A 317 16.21 -8.38 -4.34
N LEU A 318 16.88 -8.35 -3.19
CA LEU A 318 17.29 -9.57 -2.48
C LEU A 318 16.08 -10.39 -2.04
N ASN A 319 15.07 -9.74 -1.45
CA ASN A 319 13.84 -10.42 -1.02
C ASN A 319 13.08 -11.01 -2.21
N SER A 320 12.76 -10.19 -3.20
CA SER A 320 11.97 -10.62 -4.36
C SER A 320 12.73 -11.65 -5.20
N GLY A 321 14.05 -11.51 -5.35
CA GLY A 321 14.92 -12.49 -6.00
C GLY A 321 14.98 -13.83 -5.25
N GLY A 322 15.06 -13.79 -3.91
CA GLY A 322 14.92 -14.97 -3.08
C GLY A 322 13.55 -15.65 -3.23
N HIS A 323 12.48 -14.85 -3.32
CA HIS A 323 11.12 -15.33 -3.58
C HIS A 323 10.99 -15.97 -4.97
N VAL A 324 11.61 -15.42 -6.01
CA VAL A 324 11.68 -16.06 -7.34
C VAL A 324 12.28 -17.47 -7.23
N ILE A 325 13.40 -17.60 -6.53
CA ILE A 325 14.07 -18.90 -6.32
C ILE A 325 13.17 -19.85 -5.51
N MET A 326 12.55 -19.35 -4.44
CA MET A 326 11.69 -20.13 -3.55
C MET A 326 10.41 -20.64 -4.27
N TYR A 327 9.69 -19.77 -4.99
CA TYR A 327 8.48 -20.19 -5.72
C TYR A 327 8.79 -21.06 -6.93
N THR A 328 9.98 -20.92 -7.54
CA THR A 328 10.47 -21.89 -8.53
C THR A 328 10.59 -23.27 -7.91
N TYR A 329 11.23 -23.37 -6.74
CA TYR A 329 11.35 -24.62 -5.99
C TYR A 329 9.97 -25.20 -5.63
N TYR A 330 9.05 -24.37 -5.11
CA TYR A 330 7.68 -24.82 -4.76
C TYR A 330 6.87 -25.29 -5.96
N THR A 331 7.01 -24.64 -7.11
CA THR A 331 6.40 -25.05 -8.37
C THR A 331 6.91 -26.43 -8.79
N GLN A 332 8.23 -26.63 -8.75
CA GLN A 332 8.86 -27.92 -9.11
C GLN A 332 8.44 -29.05 -8.16
N CYS A 333 8.28 -28.79 -6.85
CA CYS A 333 7.74 -29.77 -5.90
C CYS A 333 6.34 -30.28 -6.28
N LEU A 334 5.55 -29.48 -7.00
CA LEU A 334 4.20 -29.86 -7.45
C LEU A 334 4.21 -30.63 -8.76
N LEU A 335 5.26 -30.58 -9.59
CA LEU A 335 5.32 -31.29 -10.87
C LEU A 335 5.41 -32.82 -10.71
N GLY A 336 5.60 -33.32 -9.49
CA GLY A 336 5.42 -34.72 -9.11
C GLY A 336 6.74 -35.50 -8.95
N PRO A 337 6.66 -36.82 -8.75
CA PRO A 337 7.81 -37.64 -8.36
C PRO A 337 8.97 -37.65 -9.35
N LYS A 338 8.68 -37.46 -10.65
CA LYS A 338 9.72 -37.43 -11.68
C LYS A 338 10.65 -36.22 -11.51
N PHE A 339 10.12 -35.10 -11.00
CA PHE A 339 10.89 -33.89 -10.74
C PHE A 339 11.56 -33.87 -9.36
N ALA A 340 11.11 -34.73 -8.43
CA ALA A 340 11.67 -34.81 -7.08
C ALA A 340 13.19 -34.94 -7.09
N LYS A 341 13.74 -35.85 -7.92
CA LYS A 341 15.19 -36.09 -8.03
C LYS A 341 16.06 -34.84 -8.29
N TYR A 342 15.50 -33.78 -8.87
CA TYR A 342 16.23 -32.56 -9.20
C TYR A 342 16.21 -31.50 -8.07
N LEU A 343 15.57 -31.79 -6.93
CA LEU A 343 15.35 -30.83 -5.83
C LEU A 343 16.40 -30.87 -4.71
N TRP A 344 17.62 -31.33 -5.03
CA TRP A 344 18.74 -31.46 -4.08
C TRP A 344 19.23 -30.11 -3.50
N TRP A 345 18.92 -29.01 -4.17
CA TRP A 345 19.43 -27.68 -3.85
C TRP A 345 18.59 -26.91 -2.81
N LYS A 346 17.59 -27.56 -2.21
CA LYS A 346 16.75 -27.02 -1.12
C LYS A 346 17.54 -26.29 -0.03
N LYS A 347 18.68 -26.84 0.41
CA LYS A 347 19.53 -26.27 1.46
C LYS A 347 20.10 -24.89 1.09
N TYR A 348 20.35 -24.63 -0.19
CA TYR A 348 20.92 -23.37 -0.65
C TYR A 348 19.91 -22.22 -0.61
N ILE A 349 18.61 -22.52 -0.68
CA ILE A 349 17.54 -21.51 -0.51
C ILE A 349 17.62 -20.90 0.89
N THR A 350 17.76 -21.75 1.91
CA THR A 350 17.88 -21.32 3.30
C THR A 350 19.15 -20.51 3.54
N ILE A 351 20.28 -20.94 2.96
CA ILE A 351 21.55 -20.20 3.04
C ILE A 351 21.38 -18.81 2.40
N LEU A 352 20.71 -18.72 1.25
CA LEU A 352 20.44 -17.45 0.58
C LEU A 352 19.57 -16.51 1.42
N GLN A 353 18.54 -17.03 2.08
CA GLN A 353 17.68 -16.25 3.00
C GLN A 353 18.45 -15.71 4.21
N ILE A 354 19.35 -16.53 4.79
CA ILE A 354 20.23 -16.09 5.88
C ILE A 354 21.17 -14.98 5.41
N ILE A 355 21.81 -15.16 4.24
CA ILE A 355 22.70 -14.15 3.65
C ILE A 355 21.95 -12.83 3.42
N GLN A 356 20.70 -12.88 2.94
CA GLN A 356 19.86 -11.69 2.77
C GLN A 356 19.69 -10.92 4.08
N PHE A 357 19.46 -11.59 5.22
CA PHE A 357 19.33 -10.92 6.51
C PHE A 357 20.64 -10.29 6.97
N TYR A 358 21.77 -10.97 6.80
CA TYR A 358 23.09 -10.39 7.12
C TYR A 358 23.38 -9.14 6.28
N VAL A 359 23.12 -9.18 4.96
CA VAL A 359 23.25 -8.01 4.09
C VAL A 359 22.33 -6.88 4.56
N GLY A 360 21.12 -7.21 5.02
CA GLY A 360 20.19 -6.24 5.63
C GLY A 360 20.72 -5.56 6.88
N VAL A 361 21.36 -6.31 7.78
CA VAL A 361 22.03 -5.74 8.96
C VAL A 361 23.17 -4.82 8.54
N SER A 362 24.03 -5.25 7.62
CA SER A 362 25.14 -4.42 7.11
C SER A 362 24.64 -3.10 6.52
N PHE A 363 23.53 -3.14 5.76
CA PHE A 363 22.92 -1.92 5.20
C PHE A 363 22.37 -0.98 6.27
N CYS A 364 21.76 -1.51 7.32
CA CYS A 364 21.30 -0.70 8.45
C CYS A 364 22.48 -0.03 9.17
N ILE A 365 23.58 -0.77 9.37
CA ILE A 365 24.80 -0.23 10.01
C ILE A 365 25.43 0.88 9.16
N ILE A 366 25.55 0.67 7.85
CA ILE A 366 26.03 1.69 6.91
C ILE A 366 25.13 2.93 6.97
N GLY A 367 23.81 2.76 7.13
CA GLY A 367 22.87 3.87 7.30
C GLY A 367 22.94 4.61 8.62
N ILE A 368 23.41 3.96 9.69
CA ILE A 368 23.59 4.61 10.99
C ILE A 368 24.90 5.39 11.05
N ILE A 369 25.98 4.79 10.53
CA ILE A 369 27.35 5.35 10.58
C ILE A 369 27.59 6.33 9.43
N GLY A 370 27.03 6.08 8.26
CA GLY A 370 27.22 6.90 7.07
C GLY A 370 26.53 8.26 7.18
N ASN A 371 27.16 9.29 6.63
CA ASN A 371 26.60 10.65 6.54
C ASN A 371 25.53 10.79 5.45
N CYS A 372 24.94 9.70 4.97
CA CYS A 372 23.96 9.73 3.90
C CYS A 372 22.54 9.75 4.45
N ASN A 373 21.72 10.68 3.95
CA ASN A 373 20.32 10.84 4.37
C ASN A 373 19.42 9.77 3.72
N PHE A 374 19.57 8.50 4.10
CA PHE A 374 18.71 7.42 3.61
C PHE A 374 17.27 7.60 4.08
N TYR A 375 17.13 7.55 5.40
CA TYR A 375 15.89 7.62 6.14
C TYR A 375 16.17 8.36 7.46
N PRO A 376 15.14 8.88 8.13
CA PRO A 376 15.28 9.30 9.51
C PRO A 376 15.89 8.17 10.36
N LYS A 377 16.88 8.49 11.21
CA LYS A 377 17.62 7.49 12.00
C LYS A 377 16.71 6.56 12.80
N TRP A 378 15.60 7.08 13.35
CA TRP A 378 14.62 6.27 14.08
C TRP A 378 14.07 5.11 13.24
N TYR A 379 13.86 5.30 11.94
CA TYR A 379 13.34 4.26 11.05
C TYR A 379 14.39 3.18 10.79
N ILE A 380 15.66 3.58 10.64
CA ILE A 380 16.78 2.65 10.48
C ILE A 380 16.93 1.77 11.73
N PHE A 381 16.78 2.34 12.93
CA PHE A 381 16.79 1.57 14.18
C PHE A 381 15.64 0.56 14.26
N VAL A 382 14.42 0.96 13.86
CA VAL A 382 13.27 0.05 13.80
C VAL A 382 13.52 -1.09 12.81
N GLN A 383 14.09 -0.79 11.64
CA GLN A 383 14.42 -1.80 10.63
C GLN A 383 15.53 -2.75 11.11
N LEU A 384 16.55 -2.23 11.78
CA LEU A 384 17.61 -3.03 12.38
C LEU A 384 17.05 -3.98 13.45
N ALA A 385 16.21 -3.47 14.35
CA ALA A 385 15.55 -4.29 15.37
C ALA A 385 14.70 -5.40 14.74
N TYR A 386 13.98 -5.09 13.66
CA TYR A 386 13.21 -6.07 12.91
C TYR A 386 14.10 -7.16 12.30
N VAL A 387 15.15 -6.81 11.56
CA VAL A 387 16.04 -7.81 10.93
C VAL A 387 16.78 -8.66 11.97
N LEU A 388 17.19 -8.08 13.10
CA LEU A 388 17.79 -8.83 14.21
C LEU A 388 16.82 -9.83 14.83
N SER A 389 15.54 -9.47 14.98
CA SER A 389 14.52 -10.40 15.45
C SER A 389 14.39 -11.62 14.52
N PHE A 390 14.53 -11.42 13.20
CA PHE A 390 14.54 -12.52 12.24
C PHE A 390 15.76 -13.40 12.38
N LEU A 391 16.96 -12.83 12.52
CA LEU A 391 18.19 -13.62 12.70
C LEU A 391 18.12 -14.49 13.97
N ILE A 392 17.60 -13.95 15.07
CA ILE A 392 17.42 -14.71 16.32
C ILE A 392 16.42 -15.86 16.08
N LEU A 393 15.25 -15.57 15.54
CA LEU A 393 14.22 -16.59 15.30
C LEU A 393 14.64 -17.64 14.26
N PHE A 394 15.51 -17.29 13.31
CA PHE A 394 16.04 -18.22 12.31
C PHE A 394 17.15 -19.11 12.90
N ASN A 395 17.94 -18.58 13.83
CA ASN A 395 19.02 -19.32 14.51
C ASN A 395 18.47 -20.26 15.60
N ASP A 396 17.44 -19.84 16.35
CA ASP A 396 16.69 -20.71 17.26
C ASP A 396 15.87 -21.77 16.49
N GLY A 397 15.47 -21.42 15.26
CA GLY A 397 14.60 -22.20 14.39
C GLY A 397 15.31 -23.20 13.47
N HIS A 398 16.34 -23.92 13.93
CA HIS A 398 17.03 -25.02 13.22
C HIS A 398 16.12 -26.19 12.70
N THR A 399 14.80 -26.01 12.66
CA THR A 399 13.78 -27.01 12.32
C THR A 399 12.71 -26.56 11.30
N LEU A 400 12.97 -25.54 10.47
CA LEU A 400 11.97 -25.06 9.50
C LEU A 400 12.28 -25.41 8.04
N LEU A 401 12.30 -26.70 7.74
CA LEU A 401 12.01 -27.20 6.38
C LEU A 401 11.38 -28.62 6.35
N PRO A 402 10.46 -29.04 7.25
CA PRO A 402 10.07 -30.44 7.29
C PRO A 402 8.94 -30.80 6.35
N ALA A 403 8.20 -29.89 5.68
CA ALA A 403 6.87 -30.28 5.19
C ALA A 403 6.59 -30.13 3.68
N VAL A 404 7.06 -29.07 2.99
CA VAL A 404 7.27 -29.17 1.52
C VAL A 404 8.46 -30.11 1.27
N GLY A 405 9.44 -30.05 2.16
CA GLY A 405 10.45 -31.08 2.41
C GLY A 405 9.82 -32.46 2.57
N ALA A 406 8.95 -32.73 3.56
CA ALA A 406 8.38 -34.08 3.71
C ALA A 406 7.57 -34.56 2.52
N ILE A 407 6.88 -33.69 1.76
CA ILE A 407 6.23 -34.11 0.52
C ILE A 407 7.31 -34.53 -0.48
N CYS A 408 8.30 -33.67 -0.74
CA CYS A 408 9.40 -33.96 -1.64
C CYS A 408 10.25 -35.16 -1.18
N ASP A 409 10.60 -35.27 0.09
CA ASP A 409 11.29 -36.36 0.78
C ASP A 409 10.46 -37.64 0.80
N LYS A 410 9.12 -37.55 0.86
CA LYS A 410 8.22 -38.71 0.70
C LYS A 410 8.22 -39.17 -0.75
N TRP A 411 8.22 -38.26 -1.72
CA TRP A 411 8.40 -38.59 -3.14
C TRP A 411 9.81 -39.10 -3.45
N HIS A 412 10.86 -38.53 -2.86
CA HIS A 412 12.25 -38.98 -2.95
C HIS A 412 12.41 -40.34 -2.31
N ARG A 413 11.87 -40.59 -1.12
CA ARG A 413 11.88 -41.93 -0.49
C ARG A 413 11.07 -42.94 -1.30
N LYS A 414 9.95 -42.54 -1.92
CA LYS A 414 9.14 -43.42 -2.77
C LYS A 414 9.80 -43.68 -4.13
N ALA A 415 10.52 -42.70 -4.68
CA ALA A 415 11.33 -42.83 -5.88
C ALA A 415 12.60 -43.67 -5.61
N ALA A 416 13.29 -43.42 -4.49
CA ALA A 416 14.43 -44.20 -4.03
C ALA A 416 14.03 -45.64 -3.70
N LYS A 417 12.86 -45.89 -3.09
CA LYS A 417 12.32 -47.24 -2.93
C LYS A 417 11.97 -47.89 -4.27
N LYS A 418 11.42 -47.16 -5.25
CA LYS A 418 11.17 -47.70 -6.60
C LYS A 418 12.45 -48.01 -7.38
N VAL A 419 13.49 -47.18 -7.23
CA VAL A 419 14.81 -47.44 -7.82
C VAL A 419 15.48 -48.61 -7.10
N ALA A 420 15.43 -48.67 -5.76
CA ALA A 420 15.96 -49.80 -5.00
C ALA A 420 15.23 -51.12 -5.29
N PHE A 421 13.90 -51.11 -5.49
CA PHE A 421 13.15 -52.29 -5.91
C PHE A 421 13.46 -52.68 -7.37
N SER A 422 13.69 -51.71 -8.25
CA SER A 422 14.20 -51.96 -9.61
C SER A 422 15.64 -52.47 -9.64
N PHE A 423 16.42 -52.27 -8.57
CA PHE A 423 17.77 -52.83 -8.41
C PHE A 423 17.75 -54.16 -7.62
N SER A 424 16.74 -54.46 -6.81
CA SER A 424 16.60 -55.77 -6.13
C SER A 424 15.91 -56.82 -6.98
N ASP A 425 15.02 -56.43 -7.90
CA ASP A 425 14.41 -57.34 -8.88
C ASP A 425 15.32 -57.58 -10.11
N GLY A 426 16.50 -56.94 -10.15
CA GLY A 426 17.51 -57.08 -11.20
C GLY A 426 18.78 -57.81 -10.77
N THR A 427 18.93 -58.20 -9.50
CA THR A 427 20.13 -58.90 -8.98
C THR A 427 19.90 -60.38 -8.67
N GLY A 428 18.75 -60.94 -9.08
CA GLY A 428 18.49 -62.38 -9.03
C GLY A 428 18.94 -63.17 -10.27
N ALA A 429 19.54 -62.53 -11.28
CA ALA A 429 19.88 -63.18 -12.55
C ALA A 429 21.21 -62.70 -13.16
N VAL A 430 22.27 -62.52 -12.37
CA VAL A 430 23.65 -62.47 -12.88
C VAL A 430 24.60 -63.11 -11.85
N SER A 431 24.49 -64.44 -11.68
CA SER A 431 25.42 -65.21 -10.84
C SER A 431 26.07 -66.39 -11.58
N SER A 432 26.31 -66.28 -12.90
CA SER A 432 26.92 -67.41 -13.63
C SER A 432 27.71 -67.08 -14.91
N PHE A 433 28.36 -65.92 -15.03
CA PHE A 433 29.08 -65.61 -16.29
C PHE A 433 30.46 -64.97 -16.17
N PHE A 434 31.19 -65.16 -15.07
CA PHE A 434 32.63 -64.83 -15.02
C PHE A 434 33.40 -65.80 -14.10
N THR A 435 33.52 -67.06 -14.54
CA THR A 435 34.65 -67.95 -14.20
C THR A 435 34.66 -69.12 -15.16
N ARG A 436 35.35 -68.97 -16.30
CA ARG A 436 36.13 -70.03 -16.98
C ARG A 436 36.77 -69.45 -18.23
N THR A 437 38.05 -69.80 -18.37
CA THR A 437 39.02 -69.54 -19.45
C THR A 437 39.60 -68.14 -19.50
#